data_AF-A0A7S0J4Z4-F1
#
_entry.id   AF-A0A7S0J4Z4-F1
#
_cell.length_a   1.000
_cell.length_b   1.000
_cell.length_c   1.000
_cell.angle_alpha   90.00
_cell.angle_beta   90.00
_cell.angle_gamma   90.00
#
_symmetry.space_group_name_H-M   'P 1'
#
loop_
_entity.id
_entity.type
_entity.pdbx_description
1 polymer ?
#
loop_
_entity_poly.entity_id
_entity_poly.type
_entity_poly.pdbx_seq_one_letter_code
_entity_poly.pdbx_strand_id
1 'polypeptide(L)'
;THELLHYELLHAQLLRLAELATPGTRELSRRHGALMRLSALVHSEHPDAELHVFGSTTTMLSLPDSDLDCELVLERRVDAVVALDQLAEAVGRRGGAPMAQAG
;
A
#
# COMPACT_ATOMS: atom_id res chain seq x y z
N THR A 1 -23.90 22.28 -30.68
CA THR A 1 -24.13 20.94 -31.27
C THR A 1 -24.26 19.94 -30.15
N HIS A 2 -25.11 18.91 -30.29
CA HIS A 2 -25.35 17.86 -29.28
C HIS A 2 -24.07 17.19 -28.77
N GLU A 3 -23.00 17.18 -29.58
CA GLU A 3 -21.67 16.65 -29.19
C GLU A 3 -20.97 17.48 -28.11
N LEU A 4 -21.05 18.82 -28.14
CA LEU A 4 -20.40 19.66 -27.13
C LEU A 4 -20.97 19.39 -25.73
N LEU A 5 -22.29 19.23 -25.63
CA LEU A 5 -22.98 18.83 -24.39
C LEU A 5 -22.53 17.46 -23.88
N HIS A 6 -22.26 16.49 -24.77
CA HIS A 6 -21.75 15.19 -24.36
C HIS A 6 -20.32 15.26 -23.81
N TYR A 7 -19.44 16.05 -24.43
CA TYR A 7 -18.07 16.23 -23.92
C TYR A 7 -18.04 16.95 -22.58
N GLU A 8 -18.89 17.97 -22.38
CA GLU A 8 -19.03 18.66 -21.10
C GLU A 8 -19.53 17.72 -19.99
N LEU A 9 -20.52 16.87 -20.30
CA LEU A 9 -21.02 15.88 -19.35
C LEU A 9 -19.96 14.85 -18.98
N LEU A 10 -19.26 14.29 -19.98
CA LEU A 10 -18.20 13.32 -19.74
C LEU A 10 -17.07 13.94 -18.90
N HIS A 11 -16.68 15.17 -19.21
CA HIS A 11 -15.69 15.91 -18.43
C HIS A 11 -16.10 16.05 -16.97
N ALA A 12 -17.33 16.48 -16.69
CA ALA A 12 -17.85 16.60 -15.33
C ALA A 12 -17.88 15.26 -14.59
N GLN A 13 -18.22 14.17 -15.28
CA GLN A 13 -18.21 12.82 -14.71
C GLN A 13 -16.79 12.34 -14.37
N LEU A 14 -15.80 12.63 -15.22
CA LEU A 14 -14.41 12.27 -14.97
C LEU A 14 -13.83 13.04 -13.77
N LEU A 15 -14.13 14.34 -13.67
CA LEU A 15 -13.74 15.13 -12.50
C LEU A 15 -14.38 14.57 -11.22
N ARG A 16 -15.67 14.23 -11.28
CA ARG A 16 -16.36 13.66 -10.13
C ARG A 16 -15.80 12.30 -9.72
N LEU A 17 -15.42 11.47 -10.68
CA LEU A 17 -14.76 10.20 -10.41
C LEU A 17 -13.42 10.45 -9.72
N ALA A 18 -12.60 11.38 -10.21
CA ALA A 18 -11.30 11.72 -9.61
C ALA A 18 -11.45 12.20 -8.16
N GLU A 19 -12.46 13.03 -7.86
CA GLU A 19 -12.78 13.46 -6.50
C GLU A 19 -13.12 12.28 -5.58
N LEU A 20 -13.95 11.35 -6.05
CA LEU A 20 -14.39 10.17 -5.28
C LEU A 20 -13.28 9.13 -5.13
N ALA A 21 -12.39 9.05 -6.10
CA ALA A 21 -11.25 8.14 -6.15
C ALA A 21 -10.06 8.63 -5.32
N THR A 22 -10.04 9.90 -4.91
CA THR A 22 -8.92 10.44 -4.12
C THR A 22 -9.02 9.98 -2.67
N PRO A 23 -7.98 9.32 -2.11
CA PRO A 23 -7.98 8.92 -0.70
C PRO A 23 -8.13 10.15 0.22
N GLY A 24 -9.11 10.09 1.12
CA GLY A 24 -9.29 11.13 2.13
C GLY A 24 -8.20 11.12 3.21
N THR A 25 -8.15 12.20 4.01
CA THR A 25 -7.16 12.36 5.10
C THR A 25 -7.15 11.20 6.08
N ARG A 26 -8.34 10.70 6.47
CA ARG A 26 -8.47 9.54 7.35
C ARG A 26 -7.79 8.29 6.77
N GLU A 27 -7.92 8.08 5.47
CA GLU A 27 -7.32 6.94 4.79
C GLU A 27 -5.80 7.07 4.73
N LEU A 28 -5.29 8.26 4.37
CA LEU A 28 -3.87 8.55 4.41
C LEU A 28 -3.27 8.34 5.81
N SER A 29 -3.97 8.75 6.87
CA SER A 29 -3.55 8.49 8.26
C SER A 29 -3.54 6.99 8.61
N ARG A 30 -4.55 6.22 8.15
CA ARG A 30 -4.58 4.77 8.36
C ARG A 30 -3.40 4.08 7.68
N ARG A 31 -3.11 4.47 6.44
CA ARG A 31 -1.98 3.97 5.66
C ARG A 31 -0.65 4.28 6.31
N HIS A 32 -0.43 5.54 6.69
CA HIS A 32 0.77 5.94 7.41
C HIS A 32 0.93 5.14 8.72
N GLY A 33 -0.14 4.97 9.49
CA GLY A 33 -0.11 4.14 10.69
C GLY A 33 0.24 2.67 10.42
N ALA A 34 -0.26 2.10 9.33
CA ALA A 34 0.10 0.74 8.91
C ALA A 34 1.58 0.62 8.54
N LEU A 35 2.11 1.58 7.77
CA LEU A 35 3.52 1.65 7.40
C LEU A 35 4.44 1.77 8.61
N MET A 36 4.09 2.60 9.61
CA MET A 36 4.87 2.72 10.84
C MET A 36 4.89 1.42 11.65
N ARG A 37 3.76 0.69 11.72
CA ARG A 37 3.72 -0.62 12.38
C ARG A 37 4.54 -1.67 11.62
N LEU A 38 4.45 -1.69 10.30
CA LEU A 38 5.22 -2.60 9.46
C LEU A 38 6.73 -2.30 9.55
N SER A 39 7.12 -1.03 9.48
CA SER A 39 8.51 -0.59 9.61
C SER A 39 9.11 -0.99 10.97
N ALA A 40 8.35 -0.80 12.06
CA ALA A 40 8.77 -1.23 13.39
C ALA A 40 8.89 -2.75 13.53
N LEU A 41 8.02 -3.52 12.85
CA LEU A 41 8.10 -4.98 12.82
C LEU A 41 9.35 -5.43 12.06
N VAL A 42 9.55 -4.88 10.86
CA VAL A 42 10.72 -5.15 10.02
C VAL A 42 12.00 -4.88 10.79
N HIS A 43 12.14 -3.71 11.43
CA HIS A 43 13.34 -3.38 12.21
C HIS A 43 13.56 -4.29 13.43
N SER A 44 12.49 -4.88 13.99
CA SER A 44 12.63 -5.81 15.12
C SER A 44 13.17 -7.18 14.70
N GLU A 45 12.91 -7.62 13.46
CA GLU A 45 13.39 -8.89 12.92
C GLU A 45 14.70 -8.71 12.12
N HIS A 46 14.85 -7.56 11.45
CA HIS A 46 15.99 -7.18 10.63
C HIS A 46 16.40 -5.72 10.94
N PRO A 47 17.29 -5.48 11.92
CA PRO A 47 17.65 -4.13 12.37
C PRO A 47 18.27 -3.24 11.29
N ASP A 48 18.93 -3.84 10.31
CA ASP A 48 19.62 -3.14 9.21
C ASP A 48 18.75 -3.08 7.94
N ALA A 49 17.44 -3.35 8.04
CA ALA A 49 16.55 -3.38 6.89
C ALA A 49 15.87 -2.04 6.66
N GLU A 50 15.75 -1.65 5.39
CA GLU A 50 14.99 -0.48 4.97
C GLU A 50 13.64 -0.89 4.36
N LEU A 51 12.59 -0.14 4.70
CA LEU A 51 11.26 -0.32 4.13
C LEU A 51 10.91 0.89 3.27
N HIS A 52 10.72 0.67 1.98
CA HIS A 52 10.39 1.70 1.01
C HIS A 52 8.97 1.51 0.49
N VAL A 53 8.20 2.59 0.40
CA VAL A 53 6.87 2.56 -0.23
C VAL A 53 7.04 2.84 -1.71
N PHE A 54 6.34 2.09 -2.55
CA PHE A 54 6.33 2.33 -4.00
C PHE A 54 4.91 2.24 -4.58
N GLY A 55 4.81 2.23 -5.91
CA GLY A 55 3.55 1.97 -6.61
C GLY A 55 2.54 3.12 -6.57
N SER A 56 1.26 2.75 -6.48
CA SER A 56 0.14 3.70 -6.60
C SER A 56 0.12 4.74 -5.46
N THR A 57 0.66 4.37 -4.30
CA THR A 57 0.74 5.23 -3.13
C THR A 57 1.73 6.38 -3.32
N THR A 58 2.86 6.16 -4.00
CA THR A 58 3.85 7.23 -4.24
C THR A 58 3.50 8.11 -5.44
N THR A 59 2.75 7.57 -6.40
CA THR A 59 2.31 8.30 -7.60
C THR A 59 1.01 9.10 -7.41
N MET A 60 0.39 9.01 -6.22
CA MET A 60 -0.93 9.60 -5.93
C MET A 60 -2.06 9.05 -6.83
N LEU A 61 -1.88 7.84 -7.36
CA LEU A 61 -2.85 7.15 -8.21
C LEU A 61 -3.57 6.00 -7.49
N SER A 62 -3.34 5.86 -6.17
CA SER A 62 -4.02 4.86 -5.37
C SER A 62 -5.50 5.22 -5.19
N LEU A 63 -6.38 4.25 -5.40
CA LEU A 63 -7.80 4.39 -5.04
C LEU A 63 -7.96 4.17 -3.51
N PRO A 64 -9.13 4.51 -2.92
CA PRO A 64 -9.43 4.11 -1.56
C PRO A 64 -9.36 2.59 -1.44
N ASP A 65 -8.91 2.11 -0.28
CA ASP A 65 -8.77 0.68 0.01
C ASP A 65 -7.82 -0.11 -0.93
N SER A 66 -7.08 0.57 -1.82
CA SER A 66 -5.97 -0.05 -2.55
C SER A 66 -4.87 -0.53 -1.61
N ASP A 67 -4.19 -1.60 -2.01
CA ASP A 67 -3.06 -2.17 -1.28
C ASP A 67 -1.90 -1.17 -1.12
N LEU A 68 -1.09 -1.40 -0.08
CA LEU A 68 0.14 -0.67 0.17
C LEU A 68 1.33 -1.48 -0.32
N ASP A 69 1.88 -1.07 -1.46
CA ASP A 69 3.08 -1.68 -2.03
C ASP A 69 4.33 -1.23 -1.26
N CYS A 70 5.04 -2.19 -0.67
CA CYS A 70 6.26 -1.95 0.09
C CYS A 70 7.40 -2.86 -0.38
N GLU A 71 8.59 -2.31 -0.51
CA GLU A 71 9.82 -3.02 -0.80
C GLU A 71 10.68 -3.09 0.46
N LEU A 72 11.16 -4.29 0.77
CA LEU A 72 12.08 -4.54 1.87
C LEU A 72 13.49 -4.69 1.31
N VAL A 73 14.41 -3.81 1.70
CA VAL A 73 15.81 -3.85 1.31
C VAL A 73 16.63 -4.36 2.50
N LEU A 74 17.36 -5.45 2.29
CA LEU A 74 18.22 -6.08 3.29
C LEU A 74 19.68 -5.86 2.92
N GLU A 75 20.50 -5.36 3.85
CA GLU A 75 21.95 -5.20 3.61
C GLU A 75 22.66 -6.53 3.35
N ARG A 76 22.21 -7.59 4.02
CA ARG A 76 22.73 -8.95 3.81
C ARG A 76 21.83 -9.69 2.85
N ARG A 77 22.47 -10.45 1.96
CA ARG A 77 21.77 -11.35 1.06
C ARG A 77 21.13 -12.48 1.87
N VAL A 78 19.84 -12.32 2.17
CA VAL A 78 18.96 -13.36 2.70
C VAL A 78 18.15 -13.90 1.52
N ASP A 79 17.82 -15.19 1.56
CA ASP A 79 16.86 -15.73 0.62
C ASP A 79 15.51 -15.04 0.81
N ALA A 80 14.90 -14.57 -0.28
CA ALA A 80 13.69 -13.77 -0.21
C ALA A 80 12.52 -14.55 0.42
N VAL A 81 12.41 -15.85 0.16
CA VAL A 81 11.35 -16.70 0.71
C VAL A 81 11.53 -16.81 2.23
N VAL A 82 12.77 -17.04 2.69
CA VAL A 82 13.08 -17.12 4.12
C VAL A 82 12.77 -15.80 4.84
N ALA A 83 13.14 -14.66 4.25
CA ALA A 83 12.85 -13.35 4.83
C ALA A 83 11.33 -13.09 4.92
N LEU A 84 10.58 -13.47 3.88
CA LEU A 84 9.13 -13.33 3.86
C LEU A 84 8.43 -14.25 4.88
N ASP A 85 8.89 -15.49 5.02
CA ASP A 85 8.37 -16.43 6.02
C ASP A 85 8.58 -15.90 7.44
N GLN A 86 9.78 -15.40 7.75
CA GLN A 86 10.09 -14.79 9.04
C GLN A 86 9.18 -13.58 9.34
N LEU A 87 8.98 -12.72 8.34
CA LEU A 87 8.11 -11.56 8.47
C LEU A 87 6.64 -11.98 8.65
N ALA A 88 6.17 -12.99 7.92
CA ALA A 88 4.81 -13.49 8.03
C ALA A 88 4.52 -14.11 9.41
N GLU A 89 5.46 -14.90 9.94
CA GLU A 89 5.38 -15.39 11.32
C GLU A 89 5.34 -14.24 12.33
N ALA A 90 6.17 -13.21 12.14
CA ALA A 90 6.22 -12.05 13.00
C ALA A 90 4.90 -11.24 12.99
N VAL A 91 4.27 -11.10 11.81
CA VAL A 91 2.92 -10.53 11.68
C VAL A 91 1.89 -11.38 12.43
N GLY A 92 1.95 -12.71 12.26
CA GLY A 92 1.04 -13.65 12.94
C GLY A 92 1.13 -13.57 14.46
N ARG A 93 2.35 -13.49 15.03
CA ARG A 93 2.59 -13.34 16.48
C ARG A 93 1.95 -12.09 17.07
N ARG A 94 1.81 -11.02 16.29
CA ARG A 94 1.21 -9.74 16.73
C ARG A 94 -0.31 -9.65 16.49
N GLY A 95 -0.96 -10.75 16.08
CA GLY A 95 -2.38 -10.77 15.79
C GLY A 95 -2.75 -10.13 14.45
N GLY A 96 -1.80 -10.10 13.50
CA GLY A 96 -2.06 -9.69 12.11
C GLY A 96 -2.95 -10.67 11.35
N ALA A 97 -3.37 -10.28 10.14
CA ALA A 97 -4.26 -11.08 9.29
C ALA A 97 -3.65 -12.46 8.96
N PRO A 98 -4.46 -13.53 8.86
CA PRO A 98 -3.97 -14.86 8.49
C PRO A 98 -3.37 -14.85 7.08
N MET A 99 -2.24 -15.55 6.89
CA MET A 99 -1.67 -15.82 5.57
C MET A 99 -2.71 -16.51 4.69
N ALA A 100 -3.04 -15.90 3.54
CA ALA A 100 -3.67 -16.63 2.45
C ALA A 100 -2.66 -17.67 1.97
N GLN A 101 -2.96 -18.96 2.17
CA GLN A 101 -2.13 -20.05 1.64
C GLN A 101 -2.12 -19.93 0.11
N ALA A 102 -0.93 -19.73 -0.46
CA ALA A 102 -0.74 -19.86 -1.91
C ALA A 102 -0.90 -21.35 -2.27
N GLY A 103 -1.87 -21.65 -3.14
CA GLY A 103 -2.10 -22.97 -3.70
C GLY A 103 -1.29 -23.23 -4.96
#